data_AF-A0A842SII1-F1
#
_entry.id   AF-A0A842SII1-F1
#
_cell.length_a   1.000
_cell.length_b   1.000
_cell.length_c   1.000
_cell.angle_alpha   90.00
_cell.angle_beta   90.00
_cell.angle_gamma   90.00
#
_symmetry.space_group_name_H-M   'P 1'
#
loop_
_entity.id
_entity.type
_entity.pdbx_description
1 polymer ?
#
loop_
_entity_poly.entity_id
_entity_poly.type
_entity_poly.pdbx_seq_one_letter_code
_entity_poly.pdbx_strand_id
1 'polypeptide(L)'
;MTLLLGTSGWSYDDWVGPFYTKKTGKFSQYAKIFHTVEINSTFYRYPSEGMIFGLQRNSPPGFLFSSKLPGLITHDKWLDLSKGVEDDTIRFLNLMRPLAESLGPILIQLRPKFNLNEHMGNLEDYLEVLPSNYEWAVEFRDNSWLVPETFDLLSQHNVAYTIVDEPLLPPELHFTADFSYIRWHGRGTNLWYDYEYSEEQLEDWVPKVEEIESKTRRTYGYFNNHFRANAVKNAVEFLDLLDKATPEQKIALDRIINHHETAGRPVGVQPLTSFTSDEGGQSPSDFLSRFMDFKRLARAEKIKDTEIQLEYVDEDRIEANIRNYHIIIDMNEQVIKHNCDDWRKGKSSKRMCKHIGKLFLTLPPGQAKDILSRIWDDIEGWFFEE
;
A
#
# COMPACT_ATOMS: atom_id res chain seq x y z
N MET A 1 20.12 11.18 -17.74
CA MET A 1 19.35 10.06 -17.14
C MET A 1 17.95 10.57 -16.82
N THR A 2 16.97 9.67 -16.65
CA THR A 2 15.57 10.08 -16.44
C THR A 2 15.03 9.45 -15.15
N LEU A 3 14.79 10.27 -14.13
CA LEU A 3 13.95 9.95 -12.98
C LEU A 3 12.46 9.98 -13.40
N LEU A 4 11.77 8.87 -13.18
CA LEU A 4 10.34 8.73 -13.34
C LEU A 4 9.71 8.55 -11.96
N LEU A 5 9.18 9.65 -11.43
CA LEU A 5 8.54 9.66 -10.13
C LEU A 5 7.02 9.61 -10.26
N GLY A 6 6.40 8.79 -9.43
CA GLY A 6 4.95 8.70 -9.33
C GLY A 6 4.53 8.08 -8.00
N THR A 7 3.37 7.42 -8.01
CA THR A 7 2.79 6.78 -6.83
C THR A 7 2.51 5.31 -7.08
N SER A 8 2.47 4.58 -5.97
CA SER A 8 1.96 3.22 -5.89
C SER A 8 0.45 3.25 -6.00
N GLY A 9 -0.08 3.06 -7.21
CA GLY A 9 -1.51 3.18 -7.53
C GLY A 9 -1.99 4.62 -7.70
N TRP A 10 -3.22 4.75 -8.24
CA TRP A 10 -3.87 6.05 -8.47
C TRP A 10 -5.34 6.07 -8.04
N SER A 11 -6.00 4.92 -7.89
CA SER A 11 -7.46 4.86 -7.79
C SER A 11 -8.00 4.95 -6.35
N TYR A 12 -7.58 5.95 -5.59
CA TYR A 12 -7.98 6.14 -4.19
C TYR A 12 -9.15 7.14 -4.05
N ASP A 13 -10.09 6.87 -3.15
CA ASP A 13 -11.31 7.67 -2.94
C ASP A 13 -11.07 8.88 -2.04
N ASP A 14 -10.13 8.77 -1.10
CA ASP A 14 -9.65 9.83 -0.22
C ASP A 14 -8.88 10.92 -0.99
N TRP A 15 -8.36 10.62 -2.18
CA TRP A 15 -7.74 11.62 -3.06
C TRP A 15 -8.77 12.54 -3.72
N VAL A 16 -10.08 12.26 -3.61
CA VAL A 16 -11.14 13.11 -4.18
C VAL A 16 -11.44 14.29 -3.25
N GLY A 17 -11.17 15.50 -3.75
CA GLY A 17 -11.09 16.71 -2.96
C GLY A 17 -9.67 17.29 -3.03
N PRO A 18 -8.71 16.70 -2.28
CA PRO A 18 -7.33 17.21 -2.23
C PRO A 18 -6.65 17.15 -3.59
N PHE A 19 -6.71 16.01 -4.29
CA PHE A 19 -6.04 15.83 -5.58
C PHE A 19 -7.03 15.79 -6.75
N TYR A 20 -7.97 14.84 -6.74
CA TYR A 20 -8.99 14.71 -7.77
C TYR A 20 -10.13 15.71 -7.59
N THR A 21 -10.51 16.35 -8.68
CA THR A 21 -11.67 17.28 -8.70
C THR A 21 -13.00 16.53 -8.68
N LYS A 22 -13.02 15.28 -9.15
CA LYS A 22 -14.21 14.43 -9.24
C LYS A 22 -13.85 12.95 -9.12
N LYS A 23 -14.84 12.13 -8.77
CA LYS A 23 -14.68 10.68 -8.59
C LYS A 23 -14.43 9.90 -9.89
N THR A 24 -14.87 10.42 -11.03
CA THR A 24 -14.76 9.74 -12.33
C THR A 24 -13.48 10.12 -13.07
N GLY A 25 -12.95 9.21 -13.88
CA GLY A 25 -11.76 9.47 -14.69
C GLY A 25 -10.51 9.78 -13.85
N LYS A 26 -10.34 9.11 -12.71
CA LYS A 26 -9.18 9.30 -11.81
C LYS A 26 -7.85 9.12 -12.54
N PHE A 27 -7.72 8.07 -13.36
CA PHE A 27 -6.52 7.84 -14.15
C PHE A 27 -6.20 9.02 -15.08
N SER A 28 -7.18 9.52 -15.83
CA SER A 28 -6.97 10.68 -16.72
C SER A 28 -6.67 11.97 -15.98
N GLN A 29 -7.08 12.11 -14.71
CA GLN A 29 -6.68 13.24 -13.86
C GLN A 29 -5.24 13.05 -13.35
N TYR A 30 -4.89 11.82 -12.94
CA TYR A 30 -3.55 11.45 -12.48
C TYR A 30 -2.49 11.63 -13.58
N ALA A 31 -2.77 11.14 -14.79
CA ALA A 31 -1.85 11.16 -15.92
C ALA A 31 -1.61 12.57 -16.51
N LYS A 32 -2.29 13.60 -15.99
CA LYS A 32 -1.97 15.01 -16.27
C LYS A 32 -0.85 15.55 -15.39
N ILE A 33 -0.58 14.89 -14.27
CA ILE A 33 0.34 15.35 -13.22
C ILE A 33 1.58 14.47 -13.18
N PHE A 34 1.45 13.17 -13.41
CA PHE A 34 2.56 12.23 -13.43
C PHE A 34 2.72 11.57 -14.79
N HIS A 35 3.93 11.15 -15.11
CA HIS A 35 4.29 10.41 -16.32
C HIS A 35 4.48 8.91 -16.09
N THR A 36 4.33 8.47 -14.83
CA THR A 36 4.40 7.06 -14.48
C THR A 36 3.49 6.72 -13.30
N VAL A 37 3.12 5.45 -13.18
CA VAL A 37 2.45 4.89 -12.00
C VAL A 37 2.82 3.41 -11.83
N GLU A 38 2.86 2.94 -10.59
CA GLU A 38 2.94 1.52 -10.30
C GLU A 38 1.52 0.93 -10.16
N ILE A 39 1.19 -0.06 -11.00
CA ILE A 39 -0.08 -0.78 -10.94
C ILE A 39 -0.02 -1.81 -9.81
N ASN A 40 -0.70 -1.53 -8.71
CA ASN A 40 -0.74 -2.43 -7.55
C ASN A 40 -1.92 -3.39 -7.51
N SER A 41 -3.00 -3.08 -8.23
CA SER A 41 -4.19 -3.95 -8.24
C SER A 41 -3.93 -5.34 -8.83
N THR A 42 -2.88 -5.49 -9.64
CA THR A 42 -2.45 -6.76 -10.25
C THR A 42 -1.89 -7.74 -9.22
N PHE A 43 -1.47 -7.25 -8.05
CA PHE A 43 -1.03 -8.11 -6.96
C PHE A 43 -2.17 -9.00 -6.44
N TYR A 44 -3.36 -8.42 -6.25
CA TYR A 44 -4.49 -9.13 -5.64
C TYR A 44 -5.16 -10.13 -6.60
N ARG A 45 -5.00 -9.92 -7.90
CA ARG A 45 -5.55 -10.78 -8.96
C ARG A 45 -4.92 -10.43 -10.30
N TYR A 46 -4.95 -11.37 -11.24
CA TYR A 46 -4.65 -11.07 -12.62
C TYR A 46 -5.45 -9.86 -13.13
N PRO A 47 -4.82 -8.97 -13.92
CA PRO A 47 -5.55 -7.88 -14.54
C PRO A 47 -6.59 -8.42 -15.52
N SER A 48 -7.72 -7.72 -15.66
CA SER A 48 -8.63 -8.00 -16.75
C SER A 48 -8.14 -7.33 -18.03
N GLU A 49 -8.41 -7.95 -19.18
CA GLU A 49 -8.08 -7.35 -20.49
C GLU A 49 -8.67 -5.95 -20.62
N GLY A 50 -9.94 -5.76 -20.22
CA GLY A 50 -10.62 -4.48 -20.26
C GLY A 50 -9.93 -3.39 -19.43
N MET A 51 -9.31 -3.75 -18.29
CA MET A 51 -8.51 -2.81 -17.51
C MET A 51 -7.26 -2.39 -18.29
N ILE A 52 -6.51 -3.34 -18.83
CA ILE A 52 -5.24 -3.09 -19.54
C ILE A 52 -5.47 -2.29 -20.84
N PHE A 53 -6.46 -2.68 -21.65
CA PHE A 53 -6.87 -1.89 -22.82
C PHE A 53 -7.38 -0.50 -22.43
N GLY A 54 -8.09 -0.40 -21.31
CA GLY A 54 -8.53 0.87 -20.75
C GLY A 54 -7.35 1.79 -20.42
N LEU A 55 -6.29 1.26 -19.81
CA LEU A 55 -5.07 2.02 -19.52
C LEU A 55 -4.37 2.45 -20.81
N GLN A 56 -4.10 1.50 -21.72
CA GLN A 56 -3.45 1.76 -23.00
C GLN A 56 -4.14 2.89 -23.79
N ARG A 57 -5.47 2.87 -23.83
CA ARG A 57 -6.27 3.86 -24.58
C ARG A 57 -6.24 5.25 -23.94
N ASN A 58 -6.14 5.33 -22.62
CA ASN A 58 -6.27 6.59 -21.88
C ASN A 58 -4.93 7.16 -21.41
N SER A 59 -3.82 6.42 -21.55
CA SER A 59 -2.49 6.89 -21.20
C SER A 59 -1.97 7.87 -22.25
N PRO A 60 -1.43 9.03 -21.85
CA PRO A 60 -0.72 9.91 -22.76
C PRO A 60 0.49 9.22 -23.42
N PRO A 61 0.93 9.67 -24.62
CA PRO A 61 2.17 9.19 -25.21
C PRO A 61 3.35 9.33 -24.25
N GLY A 62 4.19 8.29 -24.15
CA GLY A 62 5.35 8.26 -23.27
C GLY A 62 5.06 8.02 -21.79
N PHE A 63 3.79 7.84 -21.38
CA PHE A 63 3.45 7.45 -20.03
C PHE A 63 3.88 5.98 -19.78
N LEU A 64 4.60 5.72 -18.69
CA LEU A 64 5.11 4.39 -18.35
C LEU A 64 4.42 3.79 -17.13
N PHE A 65 4.12 2.51 -17.19
CA PHE A 65 3.53 1.74 -16.09
C PHE A 65 4.57 0.78 -15.53
N SER A 66 4.83 0.85 -14.23
CA SER A 66 5.35 -0.32 -13.52
C SER A 66 4.18 -1.16 -13.07
N SER A 67 4.39 -2.44 -12.80
CA SER A 67 3.31 -3.31 -12.32
C SER A 67 3.79 -4.29 -11.29
N LYS A 68 2.93 -4.59 -10.31
CA LYS A 68 3.23 -5.61 -9.31
C LYS A 68 2.84 -6.99 -9.84
N LEU A 69 3.74 -7.95 -9.72
CA LEU A 69 3.46 -9.34 -10.05
C LEU A 69 2.35 -9.87 -9.13
N PRO A 70 1.44 -10.73 -9.62
CA PRO A 70 0.40 -11.34 -8.78
C PRO A 70 0.96 -11.99 -7.51
N GLY A 71 0.31 -11.74 -6.37
CA GLY A 71 0.64 -12.36 -5.08
C GLY A 71 0.47 -13.88 -5.10
N LEU A 72 -0.35 -14.41 -6.02
CA LEU A 72 -0.40 -15.85 -6.30
C LEU A 72 1.01 -16.42 -6.55
N ILE A 73 1.85 -15.71 -7.29
CA ILE A 73 3.20 -16.15 -7.65
C ILE A 73 4.16 -15.94 -6.47
N THR A 74 4.16 -14.75 -5.86
CA THR A 74 5.18 -14.37 -4.86
C THR A 74 4.83 -14.76 -3.42
N HIS A 75 3.55 -14.83 -3.06
CA HIS A 75 3.08 -15.07 -1.68
C HIS A 75 2.45 -16.45 -1.51
N ASP A 76 1.59 -16.88 -2.44
CA ASP A 76 0.87 -18.16 -2.30
C ASP A 76 1.74 -19.33 -2.77
N LYS A 77 2.43 -19.14 -3.90
CA LYS A 77 3.32 -20.13 -4.50
C LYS A 77 4.80 -19.93 -4.17
N TRP A 78 5.19 -18.84 -3.51
CA TRP A 78 6.56 -18.62 -3.01
C TRP A 78 7.66 -18.78 -4.09
N LEU A 79 7.38 -18.35 -5.32
CA LEU A 79 8.27 -18.54 -6.46
C LEU A 79 8.66 -20.00 -6.78
N ASP A 80 7.94 -20.97 -6.21
CA ASP A 80 8.23 -22.39 -6.38
C ASP A 80 7.82 -22.87 -7.78
N LEU A 81 8.82 -23.18 -8.62
CA LEU A 81 8.62 -23.68 -9.99
C LEU A 81 7.73 -24.92 -10.03
N SER A 82 7.81 -25.80 -9.03
CA SER A 82 6.98 -27.02 -8.97
C SER A 82 5.48 -26.72 -8.82
N LYS A 83 5.12 -25.49 -8.40
CA LYS A 83 3.74 -25.00 -8.30
C LYS A 83 3.27 -24.27 -9.56
N GLY A 84 4.06 -24.27 -10.64
CA GLY A 84 3.68 -23.69 -11.93
C GLY A 84 3.71 -22.15 -11.95
N VAL A 85 4.63 -21.53 -11.22
CA VAL A 85 4.77 -20.06 -11.24
C VAL A 85 5.24 -19.53 -12.59
N GLU A 86 5.99 -20.31 -13.37
CA GLU A 86 6.43 -19.94 -14.72
C GLU A 86 5.23 -19.72 -15.66
N ASP A 87 4.30 -20.67 -15.70
CA ASP A 87 3.06 -20.58 -16.47
C ASP A 87 2.20 -19.38 -16.03
N ASP A 88 2.12 -19.15 -14.72
CA ASP A 88 1.39 -18.02 -14.15
C ASP A 88 2.02 -16.67 -14.53
N THR A 89 3.35 -16.60 -14.60
CA THR A 89 4.09 -15.42 -15.04
C THR A 89 3.87 -15.17 -16.52
N ILE A 90 3.98 -16.19 -17.37
CA ILE A 90 3.68 -16.08 -18.80
C ILE A 90 2.23 -15.63 -19.02
N ARG A 91 1.28 -16.17 -18.25
CA ARG A 91 -0.12 -15.74 -18.29
C ARG A 91 -0.27 -14.25 -17.93
N PHE A 92 0.39 -13.80 -16.87
CA PHE A 92 0.39 -12.39 -16.48
C PHE A 92 0.95 -11.50 -17.60
N LEU A 93 2.11 -11.85 -18.15
CA LEU A 93 2.77 -11.10 -19.23
C LEU A 93 1.88 -11.03 -20.49
N ASN A 94 1.19 -12.11 -20.83
CA ASN A 94 0.23 -12.13 -21.94
C ASN A 94 -0.93 -11.14 -21.74
N LEU A 95 -1.45 -11.03 -20.52
CA LEU A 95 -2.50 -10.04 -20.18
C LEU A 95 -1.97 -8.60 -20.23
N MET A 96 -0.69 -8.39 -19.88
CA MET A 96 -0.03 -7.09 -19.91
C MET A 96 0.42 -6.66 -21.31
N ARG A 97 0.43 -7.59 -22.28
CA ARG A 97 0.91 -7.37 -23.66
C ARG A 97 0.39 -6.08 -24.34
N PRO A 98 -0.88 -5.65 -24.18
CA PRO A 98 -1.34 -4.39 -24.78
C PRO A 98 -0.59 -3.14 -24.27
N LEU A 99 0.04 -3.22 -23.10
CA LEU A 99 0.89 -2.17 -22.54
C LEU A 99 2.39 -2.37 -22.84
N ALA A 100 2.81 -3.36 -23.63
CA ALA A 100 4.22 -3.74 -23.76
C ALA A 100 5.19 -2.58 -24.05
N GLU A 101 4.81 -1.62 -24.91
CA GLU A 101 5.66 -0.45 -25.23
C GLU A 101 5.71 0.59 -24.11
N SER A 102 4.72 0.56 -23.21
CA SER A 102 4.57 1.46 -22.05
C SER A 102 4.86 0.76 -20.72
N LEU A 103 5.25 -0.51 -20.75
CA LEU A 103 5.49 -1.30 -19.55
C LEU A 103 6.96 -1.11 -19.14
N GLY A 104 7.15 -0.48 -18.00
CA GLY A 104 8.42 -0.44 -17.27
C GLY A 104 8.56 -1.68 -16.37
N PRO A 105 9.26 -1.57 -15.24
CA PRO A 105 9.60 -2.71 -14.42
C PRO A 105 8.40 -3.45 -13.84
N ILE A 106 8.53 -4.77 -13.76
CA ILE A 106 7.60 -5.65 -13.06
C ILE A 106 8.19 -5.97 -11.68
N LEU A 107 7.47 -5.55 -10.65
CA LEU A 107 7.85 -5.70 -9.26
C LEU A 107 7.49 -7.10 -8.72
N ILE A 108 8.51 -7.86 -8.35
CA ILE A 108 8.46 -9.11 -7.60
C ILE A 108 8.60 -8.76 -6.12
N GLN A 109 7.49 -8.35 -5.50
CA GLN A 109 7.47 -8.09 -4.07
C GLN A 109 7.29 -9.38 -3.30
N LEU A 110 8.27 -9.70 -2.46
CA LEU A 110 8.31 -10.91 -1.64
C LEU A 110 7.66 -10.68 -0.28
N ARG A 111 7.15 -11.75 0.32
CA ARG A 111 6.51 -11.69 1.63
C ARG A 111 7.55 -11.66 2.76
N PRO A 112 7.24 -11.10 3.95
CA PRO A 112 8.17 -11.05 5.08
C PRO A 112 8.74 -12.40 5.52
N LYS A 113 8.01 -13.51 5.37
CA LYS A 113 8.52 -14.84 5.73
C LYS A 113 9.44 -15.48 4.68
N PHE A 114 9.55 -14.89 3.48
CA PHE A 114 10.47 -15.35 2.44
C PHE A 114 11.88 -14.90 2.83
N ASN A 115 12.66 -15.81 3.43
CA ASN A 115 13.98 -15.56 4.01
C ASN A 115 15.08 -16.30 3.23
N LEU A 116 16.32 -15.81 3.30
CA LEU A 116 17.46 -16.33 2.53
C LEU A 116 17.74 -17.81 2.79
N ASN A 117 17.72 -18.23 4.06
CA ASN A 117 18.12 -19.59 4.46
C ASN A 117 17.22 -20.66 3.83
N GLU A 118 15.93 -20.39 3.73
CA GLU A 118 14.95 -21.36 3.23
C GLU A 118 14.65 -21.20 1.74
N HIS A 119 14.83 -20.00 1.16
CA HIS A 119 14.26 -19.67 -0.15
C HIS A 119 15.26 -19.14 -1.18
N MET A 120 16.57 -19.19 -0.91
CA MET A 120 17.60 -18.85 -1.91
C MET A 120 17.41 -19.63 -3.22
N GLY A 121 17.21 -20.95 -3.14
CA GLY A 121 16.99 -21.80 -4.32
C GLY A 121 15.73 -21.43 -5.09
N ASN A 122 14.62 -21.11 -4.41
CA ASN A 122 13.39 -20.66 -5.07
C ASN A 122 13.60 -19.36 -5.85
N LEU A 123 14.38 -18.42 -5.30
CA LEU A 123 14.69 -17.18 -6.00
C LEU A 123 15.57 -17.46 -7.21
N GLU A 124 16.69 -18.16 -7.03
CA GLU A 124 17.65 -18.52 -8.09
C GLU A 124 16.95 -19.23 -9.26
N ASP A 125 16.21 -20.31 -8.99
CA ASP A 125 15.45 -21.05 -10.00
C ASP A 125 14.43 -20.17 -10.73
N TYR A 126 13.76 -19.27 -10.01
CA TYR A 126 12.76 -18.40 -10.61
C TYR A 126 13.38 -17.31 -11.49
N LEU A 127 14.54 -16.77 -11.11
CA LEU A 127 15.25 -15.77 -11.92
C LEU A 127 15.75 -16.36 -13.25
N GLU A 128 16.13 -17.64 -13.28
CA GLU A 128 16.54 -18.35 -14.50
C GLU A 128 15.43 -18.47 -15.54
N VAL A 129 14.16 -18.57 -15.11
CA VAL A 129 13.01 -18.68 -16.02
C VAL A 129 12.39 -17.33 -16.40
N LEU A 130 12.87 -16.21 -15.85
CA LEU A 130 12.33 -14.89 -16.17
C LEU A 130 12.65 -14.50 -17.63
N PRO A 131 11.65 -14.08 -18.42
CA PRO A 131 11.92 -13.56 -19.76
C PRO A 131 12.78 -12.29 -19.71
N SER A 132 13.91 -12.34 -20.40
CA SER A 132 14.95 -11.28 -20.38
C SER A 132 14.56 -9.98 -21.10
N ASN A 133 13.45 -9.98 -21.83
CA ASN A 133 12.96 -8.81 -22.56
C ASN A 133 12.06 -7.88 -21.71
N TYR A 134 12.00 -8.10 -20.40
CA TYR A 134 11.29 -7.25 -19.44
C TYR A 134 12.25 -6.73 -18.37
N GLU A 135 11.99 -5.52 -17.88
CA GLU A 135 12.66 -4.99 -16.69
C GLU A 135 12.01 -5.64 -15.45
N TRP A 136 12.81 -6.24 -14.57
CA TRP A 136 12.34 -6.91 -13.35
C TRP A 136 12.96 -6.26 -12.12
N ALA A 137 12.16 -6.07 -11.07
CA ALA A 137 12.65 -5.56 -9.79
C ALA A 137 12.21 -6.50 -8.66
N VAL A 138 13.11 -6.86 -7.75
CA VAL A 138 12.80 -7.69 -6.57
C VAL A 138 12.80 -6.82 -5.34
N GLU A 139 11.77 -6.96 -4.51
CA GLU A 139 11.65 -6.27 -3.23
C GLU A 139 11.57 -7.28 -2.10
N PHE A 140 12.62 -7.27 -1.28
CA PHE A 140 12.71 -8.09 -0.08
C PHE A 140 12.02 -7.41 1.09
N ARG A 141 11.57 -8.23 2.05
CA ARG A 141 10.93 -7.80 3.30
C ARG A 141 11.59 -8.39 4.54
N ASP A 142 12.67 -9.12 4.33
CA ASP A 142 13.44 -9.81 5.37
C ASP A 142 14.91 -9.41 5.26
N ASN A 143 15.51 -9.04 6.38
CA ASN A 143 16.86 -8.49 6.45
C ASN A 143 17.95 -9.53 6.08
N SER A 144 17.64 -10.83 6.09
CA SER A 144 18.60 -11.87 5.71
C SER A 144 19.04 -11.77 4.25
N TRP A 145 18.29 -11.09 3.39
CA TRP A 145 18.63 -10.89 1.98
C TRP A 145 19.63 -9.77 1.72
N LEU A 146 19.91 -8.89 2.69
CA LEU A 146 20.83 -7.78 2.52
C LEU A 146 22.29 -8.23 2.68
N VAL A 147 22.72 -9.10 1.77
CA VAL A 147 24.06 -9.69 1.73
C VAL A 147 24.61 -9.67 0.29
N PRO A 148 25.95 -9.62 0.09
CA PRO A 148 26.57 -9.54 -1.23
C PRO A 148 26.09 -10.60 -2.22
N GLU A 149 25.90 -11.83 -1.74
CA GLU A 149 25.48 -12.98 -2.55
C GLU A 149 24.12 -12.75 -3.23
N THR A 150 23.19 -12.08 -2.55
CA THR A 150 21.89 -11.71 -3.12
C THR A 150 22.06 -10.68 -4.23
N PHE A 151 22.89 -9.65 -4.02
CA PHE A 151 23.08 -8.59 -5.00
C PHE A 151 23.84 -9.08 -6.23
N ASP A 152 24.80 -10.00 -6.05
CA ASP A 152 25.50 -10.67 -7.14
C ASP A 152 24.54 -11.53 -7.97
N LEU A 153 23.66 -12.31 -7.32
CA LEU A 153 22.62 -13.08 -8.00
C LEU A 153 21.73 -12.16 -8.84
N LEU A 154 21.17 -11.10 -8.26
CA LEU A 154 20.32 -10.16 -9.00
C LEU A 154 21.06 -9.51 -10.18
N SER A 155 22.34 -9.17 -9.99
CA SER A 155 23.19 -8.56 -11.03
C SER A 155 23.43 -9.48 -12.22
N GLN A 156 23.57 -10.79 -12.00
CA GLN A 156 23.75 -11.77 -13.06
C GLN A 156 22.53 -11.84 -14.00
N HIS A 157 21.33 -11.57 -13.49
CA HIS A 157 20.08 -11.58 -14.25
C HIS A 157 19.61 -10.19 -14.71
N ASN A 158 20.37 -9.11 -14.43
CA ASN A 158 19.95 -7.72 -14.66
C ASN A 158 18.59 -7.40 -14.02
N VAL A 159 18.39 -7.87 -12.78
CA VAL A 159 17.17 -7.66 -11.99
C VAL A 159 17.46 -6.60 -10.94
N ALA A 160 16.66 -5.54 -10.90
CA ALA A 160 16.89 -4.45 -9.96
C ALA A 160 16.53 -4.86 -8.53
N TYR A 161 17.43 -4.62 -7.59
CA TYR A 161 17.10 -4.55 -6.18
C TYR A 161 16.19 -3.33 -5.96
N THR A 162 15.05 -3.55 -5.32
CA THR A 162 14.14 -2.46 -4.96
C THR A 162 14.64 -1.79 -3.70
N ILE A 163 15.08 -0.54 -3.84
CA ILE A 163 15.51 0.30 -2.74
C ILE A 163 14.25 0.78 -2.01
N VAL A 164 14.13 0.44 -0.72
CA VAL A 164 12.94 0.79 0.09
C VAL A 164 13.27 1.83 1.16
N ASP A 165 12.35 2.76 1.40
CA ASP A 165 12.29 3.52 2.66
C ASP A 165 11.10 2.99 3.47
N GLU A 166 11.40 2.15 4.47
CA GLU A 166 10.39 1.52 5.30
C GLU A 166 10.88 1.25 6.73
N PRO A 167 10.00 0.89 7.68
CA PRO A 167 10.40 0.69 9.07
C PRO A 167 11.26 -0.56 9.31
N LEU A 168 11.18 -1.56 8.42
CA LEU A 168 11.82 -2.86 8.61
C LEU A 168 13.23 -2.95 8.04
N LEU A 169 13.46 -2.29 6.90
CA LEU A 169 14.71 -2.40 6.14
C LEU A 169 15.32 -1.01 5.91
N PRO A 170 16.65 -0.88 6.02
CA PRO A 170 17.32 0.37 5.72
C PRO A 170 17.28 0.70 4.22
N PRO A 171 17.30 1.99 3.84
CA PRO A 171 17.36 2.43 2.45
C PRO A 171 18.78 2.31 1.87
N GLU A 172 19.28 1.09 1.77
CA GLU A 172 20.59 0.76 1.19
C GLU A 172 20.59 0.86 -0.34
N LEU A 173 21.64 1.45 -0.89
CA LEU A 173 21.79 1.64 -2.33
C LEU A 173 22.62 0.49 -2.92
N HIS A 174 21.96 -0.35 -3.72
CA HIS A 174 22.61 -1.42 -4.48
C HIS A 174 22.16 -1.36 -5.94
N PHE A 175 23.11 -1.49 -6.86
CA PHE A 175 22.89 -1.31 -8.31
C PHE A 175 23.05 -2.63 -9.03
N THR A 176 21.98 -3.41 -9.11
CA THR A 176 21.98 -4.77 -9.67
C THR A 176 21.36 -4.87 -11.07
N ALA A 177 21.03 -3.73 -11.68
CA ALA A 177 20.54 -3.68 -13.06
C ALA A 177 20.96 -2.35 -13.72
N ASP A 178 20.74 -2.24 -15.04
CA ASP A 178 20.94 -1.00 -15.79
C ASP A 178 19.96 0.13 -15.43
N PHE A 179 18.97 -0.15 -14.59
CA PHE A 179 17.99 0.76 -14.03
C PHE A 179 17.87 0.58 -12.50
N SER A 180 17.29 1.57 -11.82
CA SER A 180 16.96 1.47 -10.39
C SER A 180 15.46 1.56 -10.14
N TYR A 181 15.00 0.91 -9.07
CA TYR A 181 13.62 0.92 -8.61
C TYR A 181 13.58 1.33 -7.13
N ILE A 182 12.84 2.39 -6.80
CA ILE A 182 12.75 2.96 -5.46
C ILE A 182 11.29 2.97 -5.01
N ARG A 183 11.04 2.60 -3.76
CA ARG A 183 9.72 2.73 -3.14
C ARG A 183 9.80 3.36 -1.75
N TRP A 184 9.05 4.44 -1.58
CA TRP A 184 8.92 5.12 -0.30
C TRP A 184 7.63 4.67 0.38
N HIS A 185 7.72 3.85 1.41
CA HIS A 185 6.55 3.36 2.15
C HIS A 185 6.14 4.29 3.27
N GLY A 186 7.09 5.02 3.84
CA GLY A 186 6.93 5.79 5.06
C GLY A 186 7.71 5.17 6.20
N ARG A 187 8.01 5.97 7.24
CA ARG A 187 8.69 5.51 8.46
C ARG A 187 7.72 5.36 9.63
N GLY A 188 6.43 5.24 9.34
CA GLY A 188 5.38 5.09 10.34
C GLY A 188 5.45 3.74 11.05
N THR A 189 5.09 3.69 12.33
CA THR A 189 5.06 2.43 13.10
C THR A 189 3.76 1.65 12.87
N ASN A 190 2.61 2.33 12.89
CA ASN A 190 1.29 1.72 12.76
C ASN A 190 0.39 2.47 11.76
N LEU A 191 0.04 1.72 10.70
CA LEU A 191 -0.08 2.11 9.29
C LEU A 191 1.25 2.63 8.70
N TRP A 192 2.10 1.71 8.22
CA TRP A 192 3.37 2.04 7.54
C TRP A 192 3.19 3.08 6.43
N TYR A 193 2.04 3.04 5.75
CA TYR A 193 1.67 3.91 4.63
C TYR A 193 0.88 5.16 5.02
N ASP A 194 0.41 5.30 6.27
CA ASP A 194 -0.16 6.56 6.74
C ASP A 194 0.97 7.42 7.29
N TYR A 195 1.71 7.98 6.35
CA TYR A 195 2.91 8.73 6.64
C TYR A 195 2.96 9.96 5.75
N GLU A 196 3.44 11.05 6.32
CA GLU A 196 3.78 12.25 5.58
C GLU A 196 5.27 12.47 5.82
N TYR A 197 6.08 12.31 4.78
CA TYR A 197 7.50 12.64 4.88
C TYR A 197 7.65 14.14 5.16
N SER A 198 8.50 14.48 6.13
CA SER A 198 8.90 15.86 6.34
C SER A 198 9.85 16.31 5.23
N GLU A 199 9.99 17.63 5.05
CA GLU A 199 10.95 18.22 4.12
C GLU A 199 12.37 17.70 4.39
N GLU A 200 12.83 17.71 5.65
CA GLU A 200 14.14 17.17 6.07
C GLU A 200 14.33 15.70 5.63
N GLN A 201 13.29 14.86 5.75
CA GLN A 201 13.38 13.46 5.33
C GLN A 201 13.40 13.28 3.82
N LEU A 202 12.79 14.19 3.06
CA LEU A 202 12.88 14.21 1.60
C LEU A 202 14.24 14.76 1.15
N GLU A 203 14.79 15.75 1.85
CA GLU A 203 16.14 16.28 1.63
C GLU A 203 17.21 15.19 1.82
N ASP A 204 17.06 14.31 2.82
CA ASP A 204 17.92 13.13 3.02
C ASP A 204 17.99 12.20 1.78
N TRP A 205 16.96 12.23 0.93
CA TRP A 205 16.88 11.43 -0.29
C TRP A 205 17.48 12.09 -1.52
N VAL A 206 17.67 13.41 -1.52
CA VAL A 206 18.26 14.16 -2.64
C VAL A 206 19.63 13.60 -3.04
N PRO A 207 20.64 13.53 -2.15
CA PRO A 207 21.97 13.03 -2.53
C PRO A 207 21.93 11.55 -2.96
N LYS A 208 21.03 10.75 -2.40
CA LYS A 208 20.86 9.33 -2.78
C LYS A 208 20.34 9.22 -4.21
N VAL A 209 19.33 10.01 -4.58
CA VAL A 209 18.77 9.99 -5.93
C VAL A 209 19.75 10.53 -6.96
N GLU A 210 20.54 11.56 -6.62
CA GLU A 210 21.63 12.03 -7.47
C GLU A 210 22.70 10.96 -7.70
N GLU A 211 23.08 10.23 -6.65
CA GLU A 211 23.97 9.07 -6.78
C GLU A 211 23.38 8.01 -7.71
N ILE A 212 22.10 7.64 -7.51
CA ILE A 212 21.41 6.64 -8.32
C ILE A 212 21.34 7.05 -9.79
N GLU A 213 20.97 8.30 -10.09
CA GLU A 213 20.93 8.84 -11.45
C GLU A 213 22.31 8.91 -12.09
N SER A 214 23.41 8.99 -11.32
CA SER A 214 24.76 8.92 -11.87
C SER A 214 25.20 7.51 -12.28
N LYS A 215 24.55 6.47 -11.72
CA LYS A 215 24.93 5.06 -11.90
C LYS A 215 24.04 4.29 -12.87
N THR A 216 22.81 4.72 -13.07
CA THR A 216 21.81 3.95 -13.83
C THR A 216 21.24 4.75 -15.01
N ARG A 217 20.78 4.04 -16.05
CA ARG A 217 20.19 4.67 -17.24
C ARG A 217 18.87 5.38 -16.92
N ARG A 218 18.09 4.79 -16.01
CA ARG A 218 16.74 5.22 -15.64
C ARG A 218 16.43 4.83 -14.20
N THR A 219 15.70 5.69 -13.51
CA THR A 219 15.26 5.47 -12.13
C THR A 219 13.74 5.54 -12.08
N TYR A 220 13.10 4.49 -11.59
CA TYR A 220 11.67 4.47 -11.31
C TYR A 220 11.46 4.63 -9.81
N GLY A 221 10.63 5.58 -9.41
CA GLY A 221 10.39 5.88 -8.01
C GLY A 221 8.91 6.02 -7.69
N TYR A 222 8.43 5.30 -6.67
CA TYR A 222 7.01 5.28 -6.32
C TYR A 222 6.78 5.53 -4.83
N PHE A 223 6.09 6.63 -4.51
CA PHE A 223 5.57 6.88 -3.16
C PHE A 223 4.34 6.00 -2.90
N ASN A 224 4.35 5.26 -1.78
CA ASN A 224 3.30 4.32 -1.37
C ASN A 224 2.57 4.72 -0.09
N ASN A 225 2.94 5.85 0.51
CA ASN A 225 2.29 6.46 1.65
C ASN A 225 0.96 7.16 1.26
N HIS A 226 0.02 6.38 0.76
CA HIS A 226 -1.10 6.85 -0.06
C HIS A 226 -2.22 7.57 0.71
N PHE A 227 -2.26 7.50 2.04
CA PHE A 227 -3.33 8.12 2.82
C PHE A 227 -3.37 9.64 2.62
N ARG A 228 -4.58 10.22 2.54
CA ARG A 228 -4.82 11.67 2.43
C ARG A 228 -4.13 12.35 1.23
N ALA A 229 -3.76 11.57 0.21
CA ALA A 229 -2.93 12.01 -0.92
C ALA A 229 -1.49 12.40 -0.54
N ASN A 230 -0.96 11.93 0.60
CA ASN A 230 0.42 12.18 1.01
C ASN A 230 1.44 11.66 0.00
N ALA A 231 1.20 10.51 -0.62
CA ALA A 231 2.06 10.01 -1.70
C ALA A 231 2.16 11.00 -2.88
N VAL A 232 1.06 11.67 -3.25
CA VAL A 232 1.10 12.70 -4.30
C VAL A 232 1.82 13.94 -3.80
N LYS A 233 1.50 14.39 -2.58
CA LYS A 233 2.12 15.55 -1.94
C LYS A 233 3.64 15.39 -1.90
N ASN A 234 4.13 14.32 -1.28
CA ASN A 234 5.56 14.07 -1.10
C ASN A 234 6.27 13.79 -2.43
N ALA A 235 5.62 13.14 -3.41
CA ALA A 235 6.21 13.01 -4.75
C ALA A 235 6.44 14.36 -5.42
N VAL A 236 5.49 15.31 -5.31
CA VAL A 236 5.67 16.65 -5.88
C VAL A 236 6.67 17.48 -5.10
N GLU A 237 6.63 17.45 -3.76
CA GLU A 237 7.62 18.12 -2.90
C GLU A 237 9.04 17.63 -3.22
N PHE A 238 9.21 16.33 -3.39
CA PHE A 238 10.52 15.77 -3.73
C PHE A 238 10.98 16.16 -5.15
N LEU A 239 10.06 16.23 -6.13
CA LEU A 239 10.39 16.80 -7.43
C LEU A 239 10.77 18.27 -7.33
N ASP A 240 10.18 19.03 -6.40
CA ASP A 240 10.49 20.44 -6.19
C ASP A 240 11.88 20.63 -5.59
N LEU A 241 12.23 19.82 -4.58
CA LEU A 241 13.59 19.76 -4.00
C LEU A 241 14.67 19.40 -5.03
N LEU A 242 14.31 18.64 -6.07
CA LEU A 242 15.18 18.26 -7.17
C LEU A 242 15.18 19.27 -8.34
N ASP A 243 14.48 20.40 -8.23
CA ASP A 243 14.26 21.38 -9.32
C ASP A 243 13.62 20.76 -10.58
N LYS A 244 12.85 19.68 -10.43
CA LYS A 244 12.20 18.91 -11.51
C LYS A 244 10.67 19.03 -11.52
N ALA A 245 10.06 19.73 -10.55
CA ALA A 245 8.61 19.89 -10.49
C ALA A 245 8.06 20.83 -11.57
N THR A 246 7.01 20.38 -12.26
CA THR A 246 6.27 21.16 -13.26
C THR A 246 5.27 22.12 -12.61
N PRO A 247 4.85 23.20 -13.31
CA PRO A 247 3.81 24.10 -12.82
C PRO A 247 2.50 23.39 -12.45
N GLU A 248 2.08 22.41 -13.25
CA GLU A 248 0.86 21.63 -13.01
C GLU A 248 0.96 20.79 -11.73
N GLN A 249 2.14 20.22 -11.47
CA GLN A 249 2.42 19.50 -10.22
C GLN A 249 2.36 20.43 -9.01
N LYS A 250 2.99 21.62 -9.07
CA LYS A 250 2.95 22.61 -7.98
C LYS A 250 1.52 23.07 -7.66
N ILE A 251 0.70 23.31 -8.68
CA ILE A 251 -0.73 23.63 -8.49
C ILE A 251 -1.47 22.47 -7.80
N ALA A 252 -1.16 21.22 -8.14
CA ALA A 252 -1.74 20.06 -7.48
C ALA A 252 -1.29 19.96 -6.01
N LEU A 253 -0.02 20.23 -5.72
CA LEU A 253 0.53 20.29 -4.36
C LEU A 253 -0.18 21.35 -3.51
N ASP A 254 -0.30 22.58 -4.02
CA ASP A 254 -0.99 23.68 -3.33
C ASP A 254 -2.43 23.29 -2.97
N ARG A 255 -3.14 22.60 -3.89
CA ARG A 255 -4.51 22.14 -3.61
C ARG A 255 -4.56 21.11 -2.49
N ILE A 256 -3.59 20.20 -2.41
CA ILE A 256 -3.51 19.20 -1.36
C ILE A 256 -3.23 19.87 0.00
N ILE A 257 -2.23 20.76 0.06
CA ILE A 257 -1.88 21.52 1.27
C ILE A 257 -3.07 22.32 1.77
N ASN A 258 -3.69 23.13 0.90
CA ASN A 258 -4.88 23.91 1.26
C ASN A 258 -6.04 23.02 1.75
N HIS A 259 -6.22 21.84 1.14
CA HIS A 259 -7.24 20.90 1.59
C HIS A 259 -6.95 20.36 2.99
N HIS A 260 -5.70 20.03 3.29
CA HIS A 260 -5.31 19.56 4.62
C HIS A 260 -5.48 20.63 5.71
N GLU A 261 -5.11 21.88 5.41
CA GLU A 261 -5.28 23.00 6.33
C GLU A 261 -6.76 23.32 6.61
N THR A 262 -7.60 23.26 5.57
CA THR A 262 -9.03 23.55 5.68
C THR A 262 -9.84 22.41 6.30
N ALA A 263 -9.45 21.15 6.02
CA ALA A 263 -10.05 19.98 6.66
C ALA A 263 -9.67 19.84 8.15
N GLY A 264 -8.55 20.46 8.57
CA GLY A 264 -8.04 20.44 9.94
C GLY A 264 -8.58 21.52 10.90
N ARG A 265 -9.46 22.43 10.48
CA ARG A 265 -10.02 23.49 11.35
C ARG A 265 -11.54 23.38 11.54
N PRO A 266 -12.02 22.83 12.67
CA PRO A 266 -13.26 23.31 13.27
C PRO A 266 -13.01 24.73 13.79
N VAL A 267 -13.83 25.69 13.37
CA VAL A 267 -13.85 27.04 13.97
C VAL A 267 -14.17 26.88 15.46
N GLY A 268 -13.21 27.17 16.34
CA GLY A 268 -13.44 27.31 17.78
C GLY A 268 -12.62 26.45 18.76
N VAL A 269 -11.59 25.73 18.33
CA VAL A 269 -10.72 24.98 19.27
C VAL A 269 -9.31 25.59 19.32
N GLN A 270 -8.86 25.89 20.54
CA GLN A 270 -7.56 26.50 20.85
C GLN A 270 -6.38 25.57 20.52
N PRO A 271 -5.16 26.11 20.29
CA PRO A 271 -4.00 25.31 19.88
C PRO A 271 -3.58 24.26 20.91
N LEU A 272 -3.06 23.14 20.40
CA LEU A 272 -2.61 21.94 21.10
C LEU A 272 -1.40 22.14 22.03
N THR A 273 -1.01 23.38 22.34
CA THR A 273 0.02 23.71 23.34
C THR A 273 -0.53 23.74 24.77
N SER A 274 -1.81 23.40 24.95
CA SER A 274 -2.51 23.40 26.25
C SER A 274 -2.68 21.99 26.86
N PHE A 275 -2.22 20.94 26.18
CA PHE A 275 -2.26 19.56 26.69
C PHE A 275 -0.91 18.87 26.53
N THR A 276 0.12 19.43 27.14
CA THR A 276 1.35 18.68 27.44
C THR A 276 1.15 17.92 28.75
N SER A 277 0.80 16.64 28.65
CA SER A 277 1.15 15.63 29.64
C SER A 277 1.13 14.26 28.99
N ASP A 278 2.25 13.56 29.16
CA ASP A 278 2.66 12.24 28.70
C ASP A 278 1.58 11.15 28.59
N GLU A 279 1.90 10.18 27.71
CA GLU A 279 1.22 8.90 27.36
C GLU A 279 0.38 8.92 26.07
N GLY A 280 1.06 9.06 24.93
CA GLY A 280 0.45 8.92 23.59
C GLY A 280 0.22 7.46 23.19
N GLY A 281 -1.00 6.95 23.42
CA GLY A 281 -1.46 5.67 22.88
C GLY A 281 -2.64 5.88 21.90
N GLN A 282 -2.48 5.47 20.64
CA GLN A 282 -3.52 5.52 19.58
C GLN A 282 -4.88 4.98 20.07
N SER A 283 -6.01 5.57 19.66
CA SER A 283 -7.36 5.19 20.09
C SER A 283 -7.91 3.98 19.30
N PRO A 284 -8.88 3.19 19.82
CA PRO A 284 -9.53 2.11 19.04
C PRO A 284 -10.14 2.58 17.70
N SER A 285 -10.57 3.85 17.61
CA SER A 285 -11.03 4.47 16.38
C SER A 285 -9.95 4.48 15.29
N ASP A 286 -8.69 4.69 15.66
CA ASP A 286 -7.57 4.72 14.73
C ASP A 286 -7.32 3.32 14.13
N PHE A 287 -7.46 2.27 14.94
CA PHE A 287 -7.35 0.88 14.46
C PHE A 287 -8.53 0.47 13.59
N LEU A 288 -9.75 0.93 13.90
CA LEU A 288 -10.93 0.64 13.08
C LEU A 288 -10.84 1.25 11.68
N SER A 289 -10.13 2.36 11.51
CA SER A 289 -9.91 2.97 10.19
C SER A 289 -9.25 2.02 9.17
N ARG A 290 -8.53 1.00 9.65
CA ARG A 290 -7.91 -0.06 8.84
C ARG A 290 -8.95 -0.94 8.15
N PHE A 291 -10.11 -1.13 8.79
CA PHE A 291 -11.16 -2.04 8.34
C PHE A 291 -12.38 -1.32 7.74
N MET A 292 -12.49 0.00 7.91
CA MET A 292 -13.64 0.77 7.44
C MET A 292 -13.31 2.24 7.14
N ASP A 293 -14.02 2.82 6.16
CA ASP A 293 -13.88 4.24 5.85
C ASP A 293 -14.40 5.16 6.98
N PHE A 294 -13.94 6.42 6.96
CA PHE A 294 -14.34 7.45 7.93
C PHE A 294 -15.87 7.60 8.06
N LYS A 295 -16.62 7.42 6.96
CA LYS A 295 -18.09 7.48 6.98
C LYS A 295 -18.73 6.31 7.72
N ARG A 296 -18.14 5.12 7.69
CA ARG A 296 -18.55 3.97 8.52
C ARG A 296 -18.20 4.18 9.97
N LEU A 297 -16.99 4.66 10.25
CA LEU A 297 -16.55 4.96 11.62
C LEU A 297 -17.44 6.02 12.29
N ALA A 298 -17.69 7.15 11.62
CA ALA A 298 -18.61 8.17 12.12
C ALA A 298 -20.07 7.67 12.28
N ARG A 299 -20.46 6.62 11.54
CA ARG A 299 -21.76 5.95 11.74
C ARG A 299 -21.73 4.96 12.89
N ALA A 300 -20.58 4.36 13.19
CA ALA A 300 -20.36 3.49 14.34
C ALA A 300 -20.45 4.29 15.64
N GLU A 301 -19.76 5.43 15.72
CA GLU A 301 -19.77 6.35 16.86
C GLU A 301 -21.18 6.89 17.19
N LYS A 302 -22.05 7.02 16.17
CA LYS A 302 -23.44 7.48 16.34
C LYS A 302 -24.38 6.41 16.90
N ILE A 303 -23.98 5.15 16.94
CA ILE A 303 -24.79 4.11 17.59
C ILE A 303 -24.62 4.27 19.09
N LYS A 304 -25.73 4.35 19.84
CA LYS A 304 -25.68 4.55 21.29
C LYS A 304 -25.17 3.28 21.98
N ASP A 305 -24.45 3.43 23.09
CA ASP A 305 -24.00 2.27 23.89
C ASP A 305 -25.17 1.41 24.38
N THR A 306 -26.36 1.99 24.58
CA THR A 306 -27.58 1.25 24.95
C THR A 306 -28.11 0.32 23.85
N GLU A 307 -27.62 0.47 22.61
CA GLU A 307 -28.05 -0.36 21.48
C GLU A 307 -27.19 -1.60 21.27
N ILE A 308 -26.10 -1.73 22.02
CA ILE A 308 -25.22 -2.89 22.03
C ILE A 308 -25.26 -3.57 23.40
N GLN A 309 -25.34 -4.89 23.41
CA GLN A 309 -25.33 -5.73 24.60
C GLN A 309 -24.23 -6.77 24.43
N LEU A 310 -23.21 -6.70 25.28
CA LEU A 310 -22.14 -7.69 25.33
C LEU A 310 -22.65 -8.91 26.12
N GLU A 311 -22.77 -10.06 25.46
CA GLU A 311 -23.23 -11.30 26.10
C GLU A 311 -22.05 -12.07 26.71
N TYR A 312 -20.94 -12.10 25.98
CA TYR A 312 -19.71 -12.79 26.37
C TYR A 312 -18.50 -12.00 25.88
N VAL A 313 -17.51 -11.80 26.75
CA VAL A 313 -16.25 -11.12 26.42
C VAL A 313 -15.13 -11.77 27.23
N ASP A 314 -14.25 -12.50 26.57
CA ASP A 314 -12.96 -12.93 27.11
C ASP A 314 -11.82 -12.69 26.10
N GLU A 315 -10.66 -13.31 26.30
CA GLU A 315 -9.49 -13.17 25.42
C GLU A 315 -9.62 -13.94 24.09
N ASP A 316 -10.50 -14.95 24.04
CA ASP A 316 -10.61 -15.91 22.95
C ASP A 316 -11.90 -15.73 22.14
N ARG A 317 -12.94 -15.12 22.72
CA ARG A 317 -14.25 -14.99 22.12
C ARG A 317 -15.03 -13.77 22.63
N ILE A 318 -15.69 -13.09 21.69
CA ILE A 318 -16.63 -12.01 21.96
C ILE A 318 -17.97 -12.34 21.31
N GLU A 319 -19.05 -12.26 22.08
CA GLU A 319 -20.43 -12.33 21.60
C GLU A 319 -21.19 -11.08 22.01
N ALA A 320 -21.87 -10.46 21.05
CA ALA A 320 -22.64 -9.26 21.29
C ALA A 320 -23.89 -9.19 20.41
N ASN A 321 -24.95 -8.63 20.96
CA ASN A 321 -26.14 -8.25 20.21
C ASN A 321 -26.17 -6.74 20.00
N ILE A 322 -26.48 -6.32 18.78
CA ILE A 322 -26.65 -4.92 18.42
C ILE A 322 -27.94 -4.76 17.63
N ARG A 323 -28.96 -4.20 18.29
CA ARG A 323 -30.35 -4.20 17.80
C ARG A 323 -30.84 -5.62 17.50
N ASN A 324 -31.05 -5.95 16.23
CA ASN A 324 -31.53 -7.26 15.75
C ASN A 324 -30.42 -8.10 15.12
N TYR A 325 -29.16 -7.69 15.29
CA TYR A 325 -28.01 -8.37 14.71
C TYR A 325 -27.13 -8.97 15.79
N HIS A 326 -26.55 -10.12 15.48
CA HIS A 326 -25.65 -10.84 16.37
C HIS A 326 -24.23 -10.75 15.82
N ILE A 327 -23.25 -10.59 16.70
CA ILE A 327 -21.82 -10.53 16.39
C ILE A 327 -21.11 -11.61 17.21
N ILE A 328 -20.32 -12.44 16.54
CA ILE A 328 -19.39 -13.37 17.18
C ILE A 328 -18.00 -13.07 16.63
N ILE A 329 -17.01 -12.90 17.50
CA ILE A 329 -15.59 -12.88 17.15
C ILE A 329 -14.95 -14.02 17.90
N ASP A 330 -14.45 -15.01 17.19
CA ASP A 330 -13.74 -16.16 17.75
C ASP A 330 -12.27 -16.07 17.34
N MET A 331 -11.39 -15.81 18.31
CA MET A 331 -9.96 -15.61 18.10
C MET A 331 -9.22 -16.91 17.81
N ASN A 332 -9.73 -18.03 18.34
CA ASN A 332 -9.13 -19.36 18.16
C ASN A 332 -9.39 -19.90 16.76
N GLU A 333 -10.63 -19.76 16.30
CA GLU A 333 -11.02 -20.15 14.94
C GLU A 333 -10.71 -19.06 13.90
N GLN A 334 -10.24 -17.89 14.34
CA GLN A 334 -10.02 -16.69 13.52
C GLN A 334 -11.27 -16.32 12.70
N VAL A 335 -12.45 -16.35 13.32
CA VAL A 335 -13.72 -16.14 12.63
C VAL A 335 -14.45 -14.92 13.20
N ILE A 336 -14.97 -14.07 12.32
CA ILE A 336 -15.94 -13.03 12.66
C ILE A 336 -17.27 -13.36 11.97
N LYS A 337 -18.32 -13.59 12.75
CA LYS A 337 -19.69 -13.81 12.26
C LYS A 337 -20.54 -12.60 12.51
N HIS A 338 -21.27 -12.15 11.48
CA HIS A 338 -22.26 -11.10 11.64
C HIS A 338 -23.30 -11.11 10.52
N ASN A 339 -24.55 -10.79 10.85
CA ASN A 339 -25.68 -11.01 9.95
C ASN A 339 -26.29 -9.71 9.35
N CYS A 340 -25.60 -8.56 9.41
CA CYS A 340 -26.13 -7.32 8.82
C CYS A 340 -25.79 -7.14 7.33
N ASP A 341 -26.63 -6.39 6.59
CA ASP A 341 -26.47 -6.22 5.14
C ASP A 341 -25.16 -5.50 4.72
N ASP A 342 -24.66 -4.55 5.52
CA ASP A 342 -23.39 -3.87 5.22
C ASP A 342 -22.18 -4.80 5.45
N TRP A 343 -22.31 -5.78 6.35
CA TRP A 343 -21.32 -6.83 6.56
C TRP A 343 -21.32 -7.84 5.43
N ARG A 344 -22.50 -8.34 5.03
CA ARG A 344 -22.65 -9.26 3.89
C ARG A 344 -21.98 -8.75 2.61
N LYS A 345 -22.06 -7.43 2.37
CA LYS A 345 -21.43 -6.76 1.23
C LYS A 345 -19.91 -6.55 1.38
N GLY A 346 -19.40 -6.55 2.61
CA GLY A 346 -17.99 -6.29 2.94
C GLY A 346 -17.15 -7.53 3.20
N LYS A 347 -17.77 -8.70 3.41
CA LYS A 347 -17.08 -9.94 3.81
C LYS A 347 -15.99 -10.38 2.83
N SER A 348 -16.23 -10.28 1.53
CA SER A 348 -15.25 -10.67 0.49
C SER A 348 -14.04 -9.76 0.43
N SER A 349 -14.15 -8.54 0.97
CA SER A 349 -13.05 -7.56 1.03
C SER A 349 -12.58 -7.33 2.48
N LYS A 350 -12.88 -8.25 3.40
CA LYS A 350 -12.55 -8.17 4.84
C LYS A 350 -12.88 -6.82 5.49
N ARG A 351 -13.93 -6.15 4.99
CA ARG A 351 -14.29 -4.79 5.39
C ARG A 351 -15.35 -4.84 6.49
N MET A 352 -15.05 -4.23 7.63
CA MET A 352 -15.97 -4.15 8.76
C MET A 352 -17.13 -3.17 8.50
N CYS A 353 -18.29 -3.49 9.06
CA CYS A 353 -19.46 -2.61 9.05
C CYS A 353 -19.49 -1.72 10.29
N LYS A 354 -20.38 -0.73 10.31
CA LYS A 354 -20.56 0.18 11.46
C LYS A 354 -20.89 -0.53 12.79
N HIS A 355 -21.49 -1.73 12.76
CA HIS A 355 -21.85 -2.47 13.98
C HIS A 355 -20.63 -3.11 14.62
N ILE A 356 -19.76 -3.72 13.81
CA ILE A 356 -18.45 -4.21 14.28
C ILE A 356 -17.61 -3.06 14.81
N GLY A 357 -17.61 -1.91 14.10
CA GLY A 357 -16.97 -0.70 14.60
C GLY A 357 -17.52 -0.28 15.96
N LYS A 358 -18.85 -0.30 16.13
CA LYS A 358 -19.47 0.05 17.42
C LYS A 358 -19.05 -0.92 18.52
N LEU A 359 -19.00 -2.22 18.25
CA LEU A 359 -18.53 -3.22 19.20
C LEU A 359 -17.14 -2.86 19.74
N PHE A 360 -16.17 -2.64 18.86
CA PHE A 360 -14.81 -2.30 19.26
C PHE A 360 -14.68 -0.95 19.97
N LEU A 361 -15.55 0.03 19.64
CA LEU A 361 -15.62 1.30 20.38
C LEU A 361 -16.20 1.16 21.79
N THR A 362 -16.94 0.07 22.06
CA THR A 362 -17.54 -0.22 23.37
C THR A 362 -16.64 -1.10 24.25
N LEU A 363 -15.71 -1.86 23.65
CA LEU A 363 -14.74 -2.66 24.40
C LEU A 363 -13.71 -1.78 25.15
N PRO A 364 -13.09 -2.30 26.23
CA PRO A 364 -11.94 -1.66 26.85
C PRO A 364 -10.86 -1.32 25.80
N PRO A 365 -10.30 -0.09 25.78
CA PRO A 365 -9.40 0.33 24.70
C PRO A 365 -8.18 -0.56 24.48
N GLY A 366 -7.60 -1.15 25.54
CA GLY A 366 -6.49 -2.10 25.40
C GLY A 366 -6.91 -3.36 24.64
N GLN A 367 -7.96 -4.03 25.12
CA GLN A 367 -8.51 -5.25 24.52
C GLN A 367 -8.97 -5.02 23.07
N ALA A 368 -9.62 -3.90 22.78
CA ALA A 368 -10.03 -3.55 21.42
C ALA A 368 -8.83 -3.45 20.47
N LYS A 369 -7.75 -2.78 20.91
CA LYS A 369 -6.52 -2.63 20.12
C LYS A 369 -5.83 -3.97 19.90
N ASP A 370 -5.71 -4.79 20.93
CA ASP A 370 -5.03 -6.09 20.83
C ASP A 370 -5.74 -7.00 19.83
N ILE A 371 -7.07 -7.06 19.90
CA ILE A 371 -7.89 -7.86 18.99
C ILE A 371 -7.83 -7.31 17.56
N LEU A 372 -8.02 -6.00 17.39
CA LEU A 372 -7.93 -5.38 16.06
C LEU A 372 -6.54 -5.53 15.43
N SER A 373 -5.48 -5.53 16.24
CA SER A 373 -4.12 -5.78 15.77
C SER A 373 -3.96 -7.24 15.33
N ARG A 374 -4.37 -8.21 16.15
CA ARG A 374 -4.35 -9.65 15.78
C ARG A 374 -5.16 -9.94 14.51
N ILE A 375 -6.32 -9.32 14.35
CA ILE A 375 -7.12 -9.46 13.12
C ILE A 375 -6.39 -8.83 11.93
N TRP A 376 -5.74 -7.69 12.13
CA TRP A 376 -5.06 -6.98 11.04
C TRP A 376 -3.79 -7.71 10.58
N ASP A 377 -2.99 -8.19 11.53
CA ASP A 377 -1.69 -8.82 11.29
C ASP A 377 -1.81 -10.12 10.47
N ASP A 378 -2.97 -10.79 10.53
CA ASP A 378 -3.28 -11.99 9.76
C ASP A 378 -4.65 -11.91 9.06
N ILE A 379 -5.05 -10.73 8.57
CA ILE A 379 -6.42 -10.50 8.05
C ILE A 379 -6.87 -11.50 6.97
N GLU A 380 -5.92 -12.07 6.23
CA GLU A 380 -6.19 -13.10 5.22
C GLU A 380 -6.51 -14.47 5.83
N GLY A 381 -5.93 -14.81 6.99
CA GLY A 381 -6.26 -16.01 7.78
C GLY A 381 -7.63 -15.94 8.47
N TRP A 382 -8.20 -14.73 8.61
CA TRP A 382 -9.48 -14.54 9.30
C TRP A 382 -10.71 -14.78 8.41
N PHE A 383 -11.64 -15.62 8.82
CA PHE A 383 -12.89 -15.88 8.09
C PHE A 383 -14.00 -14.88 8.47
N PHE A 384 -14.58 -14.22 7.46
CA PHE A 384 -15.71 -13.29 7.64
C PHE A 384 -17.00 -13.99 7.19
N GLU A 385 -17.79 -14.45 8.15
CA GLU A 385 -18.98 -15.29 7.95
C GLU A 385 -20.29 -14.57 8.31
N GLU A 386 -21.42 -15.18 7.95
CA GLU A 386 -22.77 -14.66 8.26
C GLU A 386 -23.35 -15.21 9.56
#